data_AF-A0A2E6PEP9-F1
#
_entry.id   AF-A0A2E6PEP9-F1
#
_cell.length_a   1.000
_cell.length_b   1.000
_cell.length_c   1.000
_cell.angle_alpha   90.00
_cell.angle_beta   90.00
_cell.angle_gamma   90.00
#
_symmetry.space_group_name_H-M   'P 1'
#
loop_
_entity.id
_entity.type
_entity.pdbx_description
1 polymer ?
#
loop_
_entity_poly.entity_id
_entity_poly.type
_entity_poly.pdbx_seq_one_letter_code
_entity_poly.pdbx_strand_id
1 'polypeptide(L)'
;MVWVLPFWTMPVLADEKVMADDIPVAHTPPGYWKNMPPPILATCTEPLTKEAIDMRGMWQIIEVLSGPEDANNAIGNRQRIEQCGDRVVVTAGGVTHDMRADGTYENGVNDIGEPSTNGRPISVAASFENAVHILRPKGMPITVERELQNGYLIWRYGPITTFKLEKLAEPRK
;
A
#
# COMPACT_ATOMS: atom_id res chain seq x y z
N MET A 1 41.04 9.81 -43.68
CA MET A 1 39.95 10.74 -43.30
C MET A 1 39.10 10.02 -42.26
N VAL A 2 39.40 10.24 -40.98
CA VAL A 2 38.74 9.58 -39.85
C VAL A 2 37.73 10.58 -39.29
N TRP A 3 36.45 10.24 -39.35
CA TRP A 3 35.39 11.08 -38.80
C TRP A 3 35.24 10.76 -37.31
N VAL A 4 35.58 11.71 -36.45
CA VAL A 4 35.30 11.65 -35.01
C VAL A 4 33.93 12.28 -34.81
N LEU A 5 32.95 11.48 -34.38
CA LEU A 5 31.64 12.00 -34.01
C LEU A 5 31.74 12.69 -32.63
N PRO A 6 31.18 13.91 -32.46
CA PRO A 6 31.18 14.59 -31.17
C PRO A 6 30.39 13.80 -30.13
N PHE A 7 30.93 13.73 -28.90
CA PHE A 7 30.43 12.99 -27.73
C PHE A 7 28.99 13.35 -27.26
N TRP A 8 28.27 14.22 -27.97
CA TRP A 8 27.00 14.80 -27.53
C TRP A 8 25.78 14.39 -28.38
N THR A 9 25.84 13.20 -28.99
CA THR A 9 24.67 12.56 -29.66
C THR A 9 24.52 11.11 -29.22
N MET A 10 24.62 10.86 -27.91
CA MET A 10 24.02 9.65 -27.35
C MET A 10 22.59 10.00 -26.93
N PRO A 11 21.55 9.43 -27.56
CA PRO A 11 20.21 9.53 -27.00
C PRO A 11 20.29 8.96 -25.59
N VAL A 12 19.91 9.75 -24.59
CA VAL A 12 19.57 9.21 -23.28
C VAL A 12 18.48 8.18 -23.56
N LEU A 13 18.81 6.89 -23.45
CA LEU A 13 17.81 5.84 -23.47
C LEU A 13 16.86 6.21 -22.34
N ALA A 14 15.63 6.57 -22.69
CA ALA A 14 14.61 6.84 -21.69
C ALA A 14 14.58 5.63 -20.74
N ASP A 15 14.68 5.86 -19.43
CA ASP A 15 14.47 4.79 -18.45
C ASP A 15 13.22 4.03 -18.85
N GLU A 16 13.35 2.71 -18.99
CA GLU A 16 12.26 1.84 -19.39
C GLU A 16 11.12 2.04 -18.39
N LYS A 17 9.99 2.56 -18.88
CA LYS A 17 8.83 2.83 -18.03
C LYS A 17 8.20 1.51 -17.65
N VAL A 18 8.46 1.04 -16.44
CA VAL A 18 7.73 -0.07 -15.82
C VAL A 18 6.43 0.47 -15.25
N MET A 19 5.31 -0.01 -15.78
CA MET A 19 3.96 0.36 -15.37
C MET A 19 3.45 -0.61 -14.30
N ALA A 20 2.40 -0.23 -13.58
CA ALA A 20 1.83 -1.07 -12.53
C ALA A 20 1.28 -2.39 -13.07
N ASP A 21 0.84 -2.44 -14.34
CA ASP A 21 0.38 -3.68 -15.00
C ASP A 21 1.53 -4.61 -15.42
N ASP A 22 2.77 -4.11 -15.50
CA ASP A 22 3.93 -4.94 -15.84
C ASP A 22 4.44 -5.78 -14.67
N ILE A 23 3.96 -5.47 -13.45
CA ILE A 23 4.33 -6.17 -12.21
C ILE A 23 3.17 -7.10 -11.83
N PRO A 24 3.39 -8.41 -11.63
CA PRO A 24 2.33 -9.33 -11.19
C PRO A 24 1.69 -8.91 -9.87
N VAL A 25 0.39 -9.19 -9.69
CA VAL A 25 -0.31 -8.99 -8.41
C VAL A 25 0.29 -9.90 -7.35
N ALA A 26 0.66 -9.32 -6.21
CA ALA A 26 1.16 -10.06 -5.06
C ALA A 26 0.00 -10.59 -4.21
N HIS A 27 0.18 -11.80 -3.68
CA HIS A 27 -0.76 -12.42 -2.75
C HIS A 27 -0.04 -12.80 -1.46
N THR A 28 -0.78 -12.81 -0.35
CA THR A 28 -0.28 -13.32 0.92
C THR A 28 0.10 -14.80 0.77
N PRO A 29 1.31 -15.21 1.18
CA PRO A 29 1.72 -16.59 1.09
C PRO A 29 0.90 -17.48 2.04
N PRO A 30 0.69 -18.78 1.71
CA PRO A 30 0.07 -19.73 2.62
C PRO A 30 0.80 -19.77 3.96
N GLY A 31 0.04 -19.64 5.06
CA GLY A 31 0.61 -19.61 6.41
C GLY A 31 1.23 -18.28 6.84
N TYR A 32 1.00 -17.21 6.07
CA TYR A 32 1.48 -15.84 6.32
C TYR A 32 3.00 -15.70 6.22
N TRP A 33 3.46 -14.49 5.91
CA TRP A 33 4.90 -14.22 5.99
C TRP A 33 5.33 -14.04 7.44
N LYS A 34 6.53 -14.51 7.78
CA LYS A 34 7.13 -14.36 9.12
C LYS A 34 8.04 -13.14 9.22
N ASN A 35 8.72 -12.86 8.12
CA ASN A 35 9.52 -11.65 7.93
C ASN A 35 8.91 -10.87 6.78
N MET A 36 8.86 -9.55 6.90
CA MET A 36 8.27 -8.70 5.87
C MET A 36 8.99 -8.93 4.53
N PRO A 37 8.28 -9.27 3.44
CA PRO A 37 8.89 -9.53 2.14
C PRO A 37 9.53 -8.26 1.55
N PRO A 38 10.40 -8.38 0.54
CA PRO A 38 10.89 -7.24 -0.24
C PRO A 38 9.74 -6.40 -0.84
N PRO A 39 9.97 -5.12 -1.20
CA PRO A 39 8.96 -4.30 -1.83
C PRO A 39 8.52 -4.89 -3.19
N ILE A 40 7.22 -4.85 -3.47
CA ILE A 40 6.60 -5.38 -4.69
C ILE A 40 6.71 -4.40 -5.85
N LEU A 41 6.55 -3.10 -5.57
CA LEU A 41 6.50 -2.04 -6.59
C LEU A 41 7.82 -1.27 -6.70
N ALA A 42 8.94 -1.82 -6.21
CA ALA A 42 10.24 -1.14 -6.19
C ALA A 42 10.70 -0.64 -7.57
N THR A 43 10.45 -1.42 -8.62
CA THR A 43 10.88 -1.08 -9.99
C THR A 43 9.86 -0.23 -10.75
N CYS A 44 8.71 0.04 -10.15
CA CYS A 44 7.60 0.71 -10.84
C CYS A 44 7.87 2.20 -11.00
N THR A 45 7.61 2.73 -12.19
CA THR A 45 7.90 4.13 -12.57
C THR A 45 6.65 4.90 -12.98
N GLU A 46 5.48 4.26 -12.99
CA GLU A 46 4.22 4.91 -13.32
C GLU A 46 3.89 6.00 -12.27
N PRO A 47 3.65 7.25 -12.72
CA PRO A 47 3.23 8.33 -11.82
C PRO A 47 1.92 7.97 -11.11
N LEU A 48 1.79 8.41 -9.85
CA LEU A 48 0.53 8.25 -9.12
C LEU A 48 -0.62 8.98 -9.84
N THR A 49 -1.83 8.44 -9.76
CA THR A 49 -3.03 9.13 -10.26
C THR A 49 -3.27 10.42 -9.48
N LYS A 50 -4.07 11.33 -10.06
CA LYS A 50 -4.33 12.65 -9.45
C LYS A 50 -5.11 12.53 -8.14
N GLU A 51 -5.91 11.49 -8.03
CA GLU A 51 -6.76 11.18 -6.90
C GLU A 51 -5.97 10.53 -5.74
N ALA A 52 -4.83 9.90 -6.06
CA ALA A 52 -4.01 9.20 -5.09
C ALA A 52 -3.36 10.18 -4.10
N ILE A 53 -3.54 9.90 -2.81
CA ILE A 53 -2.71 10.47 -1.75
C ILE A 53 -1.39 9.71 -1.68
N ASP A 54 -0.27 10.42 -1.58
CA ASP A 54 1.05 9.80 -1.50
C ASP A 54 1.33 9.33 -0.06
N MET A 55 0.99 8.07 0.21
CA MET A 55 1.18 7.37 1.47
C MET A 55 2.44 6.50 1.48
N ARG A 56 3.26 6.54 0.42
CA ARG A 56 4.41 5.63 0.28
C ARG A 56 5.36 5.77 1.46
N GLY A 57 5.82 4.64 1.99
CA GLY A 57 6.80 4.60 3.08
C GLY A 57 6.59 3.47 4.07
N MET A 58 7.46 3.46 5.09
CA MET A 58 7.33 2.59 6.26
C MET A 58 6.70 3.38 7.40
N TRP A 59 5.60 2.87 7.94
CA TRP A 59 4.83 3.51 9.00
C TRP A 59 4.79 2.62 10.24
N GLN A 60 4.81 3.22 11.43
CA GLN A 60 4.72 2.50 12.70
C GLN A 60 3.63 3.09 13.59
N ILE A 61 2.82 2.22 14.21
CA ILE A 61 1.81 2.63 15.18
C ILE A 61 2.50 3.18 16.43
N ILE A 62 2.18 4.42 16.77
CA ILE A 62 2.70 5.09 17.97
C ILE A 62 1.62 5.33 19.03
N GLU A 63 0.35 5.34 18.63
CA GLU A 63 -0.76 5.73 19.49
C GLU A 63 -2.07 5.10 19.00
N VAL A 64 -2.90 4.64 19.94
CA VAL A 64 -4.29 4.26 19.71
C VAL A 64 -5.17 5.44 20.07
N LEU A 65 -5.85 6.03 19.09
CA LEU A 65 -6.71 7.19 19.30
C LEU A 65 -8.10 6.79 19.82
N SER A 66 -8.59 5.62 19.43
CA SER A 66 -9.86 5.06 19.90
C SER A 66 -9.87 3.55 19.67
N GLY A 67 -10.51 2.78 20.54
CA GLY A 67 -10.70 1.34 20.35
C GLY A 67 -10.80 0.60 21.69
N PRO A 68 -10.87 -0.73 21.65
CA PRO A 68 -10.84 -1.56 22.86
C PRO A 68 -9.48 -1.49 23.55
N GLU A 69 -9.42 -1.87 24.83
CA GLU A 69 -8.20 -1.79 25.65
C GLU A 69 -7.02 -2.56 25.06
N ASP A 70 -7.31 -3.72 24.48
CA ASP A 70 -6.33 -4.61 23.85
C ASP A 70 -5.76 -4.08 22.53
N ALA A 71 -6.33 -3.01 21.95
CA ALA A 71 -5.78 -2.35 20.76
C ALA A 71 -4.37 -1.78 21.01
N ASN A 72 -4.00 -1.50 22.27
CA ASN A 72 -2.64 -1.06 22.63
C ASN A 72 -1.57 -2.10 22.31
N ASN A 73 -1.95 -3.39 22.19
CA ASN A 73 -1.02 -4.45 21.76
C ASN A 73 -0.51 -4.24 20.32
N ALA A 74 -1.16 -3.38 19.53
CA ALA A 74 -0.72 -3.05 18.18
C ALA A 74 0.35 -1.94 18.14
N ILE A 75 0.62 -1.24 19.25
CA ILE A 75 1.66 -0.20 19.28
C ILE A 75 3.02 -0.83 18.93
N GLY A 76 3.74 -0.17 18.02
CA GLY A 76 5.00 -0.68 17.46
C GLY A 76 4.83 -1.53 16.20
N ASN A 77 3.62 -1.99 15.86
CA ASN A 77 3.39 -2.69 14.59
C ASN A 77 3.65 -1.76 13.40
N ARG A 78 4.17 -2.35 12.33
CA ARG A 78 4.60 -1.64 11.12
C ARG A 78 3.77 -2.01 9.91
N GLN A 79 3.52 -1.02 9.06
CA GLN A 79 2.97 -1.21 7.72
C GLN A 79 3.88 -0.55 6.69
N ARG A 80 4.22 -1.31 5.63
CA ARG A 80 4.80 -0.73 4.42
C ARG A 80 3.69 -0.46 3.42
N ILE A 81 3.67 0.76 2.88
CA ILE A 81 2.77 1.16 1.81
C ILE A 81 3.60 1.50 0.57
N GLU A 82 3.24 0.88 -0.55
CA GLU A 82 3.83 1.09 -1.87
C GLU A 82 2.74 1.53 -2.84
N GLN A 83 3.04 2.41 -3.78
CA GLN A 83 2.06 2.93 -4.74
C GLN A 83 2.69 3.13 -6.11
N CYS A 84 1.94 2.81 -7.16
CA CYS A 84 2.32 3.04 -8.56
C CYS A 84 1.05 3.15 -9.41
N GLY A 85 0.86 4.27 -10.14
CA GLY A 85 -0.44 4.56 -10.74
C GLY A 85 -1.54 4.67 -9.67
N ASP A 86 -2.64 3.94 -9.85
CA ASP A 86 -3.71 3.74 -8.86
C ASP A 86 -3.52 2.45 -8.02
N ARG A 87 -2.44 1.70 -8.23
CA ARG A 87 -2.13 0.49 -7.48
C ARG A 87 -1.55 0.83 -6.12
N VAL A 88 -2.01 0.12 -5.10
CA VAL A 88 -1.55 0.24 -3.71
C VAL A 88 -1.24 -1.16 -3.18
N VAL A 89 -0.04 -1.33 -2.62
CA VAL A 89 0.35 -2.54 -1.90
C VAL A 89 0.57 -2.19 -0.43
N VAL A 90 -0.13 -2.89 0.46
CA VAL A 90 0.04 -2.76 1.91
C VAL A 90 0.57 -4.08 2.45
N THR A 91 1.74 -4.02 3.08
CA THR A 91 2.36 -5.17 3.75
C THR A 91 2.44 -4.91 5.25
N ALA A 92 1.64 -5.64 6.03
CA ALA A 92 1.52 -5.51 7.49
C ALA A 92 0.96 -6.81 8.09
N GLY A 93 1.14 -7.06 9.39
CA GLY A 93 0.39 -8.11 10.10
C GLY A 93 0.52 -9.55 9.57
N GLY A 94 1.58 -9.87 8.81
CA GLY A 94 1.74 -11.18 8.15
C GLY A 94 1.09 -11.30 6.77
N VAL A 95 0.40 -10.26 6.29
CA VAL A 95 -0.27 -10.21 4.98
C VAL A 95 0.38 -9.21 4.01
N THR A 96 0.18 -9.45 2.72
CA THR A 96 0.49 -8.51 1.65
C THR A 96 -0.75 -8.37 0.79
N HIS A 97 -1.48 -7.27 0.99
CA HIS A 97 -2.67 -6.95 0.22
C HIS A 97 -2.32 -5.99 -0.89
N ASP A 98 -2.61 -6.41 -2.11
CA ASP A 98 -2.31 -5.74 -3.36
C ASP A 98 -3.63 -5.43 -4.07
N MET A 99 -3.84 -4.19 -4.48
CA MET A 99 -5.09 -3.72 -5.04
C MET A 99 -4.93 -2.55 -6.00
N ARG A 100 -5.89 -2.41 -6.91
CA ARG A 100 -6.20 -1.14 -7.60
C ARG A 100 -7.17 -0.32 -6.76
N ALA A 101 -6.94 0.98 -6.68
CA ALA A 101 -7.84 1.92 -6.02
C ALA A 101 -8.89 2.49 -7.00
N ASP A 102 -9.54 1.62 -7.77
CA ASP A 102 -10.50 1.96 -8.84
C ASP A 102 -11.98 1.80 -8.43
N GLY A 103 -12.23 1.41 -7.18
CA GLY A 103 -13.56 1.19 -6.62
C GLY A 103 -14.20 -0.15 -6.95
N THR A 104 -13.51 -1.04 -7.67
CA THR A 104 -14.02 -2.37 -8.05
C THR A 104 -13.60 -3.46 -7.07
N TYR A 105 -14.38 -4.53 -6.97
CA TYR A 105 -13.98 -5.71 -6.19
C TYR A 105 -13.03 -6.59 -7.00
N GLU A 106 -13.18 -6.60 -8.32
CA GLU A 106 -12.46 -7.42 -9.27
C GLU A 106 -10.96 -7.09 -9.28
N ASN A 107 -10.62 -5.80 -9.25
CA ASN A 107 -9.23 -5.33 -9.19
C ASN A 107 -8.79 -4.94 -7.77
N GLY A 108 -9.68 -5.11 -6.78
CA GLY A 108 -9.40 -4.86 -5.37
C GLY A 108 -8.56 -5.97 -4.72
N VAL A 109 -8.59 -6.04 -3.39
CA VAL A 109 -7.92 -7.14 -2.67
C VAL A 109 -8.75 -8.41 -2.82
N ASN A 110 -8.22 -9.39 -3.53
CA ASN A 110 -8.76 -10.75 -3.60
C ASN A 110 -7.70 -11.72 -3.07
N ASP A 111 -7.71 -11.95 -1.76
CA ASP A 111 -6.66 -12.66 -1.03
C ASP A 111 -7.25 -13.33 0.22
N ILE A 112 -6.40 -13.88 1.10
CA ILE A 112 -6.78 -14.24 2.46
C ILE A 112 -6.76 -13.02 3.39
N GLY A 113 -7.67 -13.00 4.36
CA GLY A 113 -7.64 -12.02 5.43
C GLY A 113 -6.51 -12.27 6.44
N GLU A 114 -6.26 -11.28 7.29
CA GLU A 114 -5.30 -11.36 8.39
C GLU A 114 -5.55 -12.56 9.32
N PRO A 115 -4.56 -13.00 10.11
CA PRO A 115 -4.75 -14.09 11.06
C PRO A 115 -5.96 -13.91 11.99
N SER A 116 -6.30 -12.66 12.33
CA SER A 116 -7.47 -12.28 13.14
C SER A 116 -8.82 -12.63 12.50
N THR A 117 -8.87 -12.82 11.17
CA THR A 117 -10.08 -13.24 10.44
C THR A 117 -10.09 -14.74 10.14
N ASN A 118 -9.20 -15.52 10.77
CA ASN A 118 -8.96 -16.94 10.53
C ASN A 118 -8.56 -17.26 9.08
N GLY A 119 -7.92 -16.32 8.37
CA GLY A 119 -7.44 -16.54 7.00
C GLY A 119 -8.54 -16.81 5.98
N ARG A 120 -9.78 -16.37 6.26
CA ARG A 120 -10.88 -16.50 5.31
C ARG A 120 -10.57 -15.69 4.04
N PRO A 121 -10.94 -16.19 2.85
CA PRO A 121 -10.88 -15.39 1.64
C PRO A 121 -11.67 -14.09 1.79
N ILE A 122 -11.09 -12.99 1.31
CA ILE A 122 -11.68 -11.66 1.30
C ILE A 122 -11.74 -11.14 -0.14
N SER A 123 -12.72 -10.29 -0.38
CA SER A 123 -12.83 -9.48 -1.59
C SER A 123 -13.11 -8.05 -1.13
N VAL A 124 -12.25 -7.09 -1.48
CA VAL A 124 -12.28 -5.74 -0.92
C VAL A 124 -12.06 -4.73 -2.03
N ALA A 125 -13.03 -3.84 -2.26
CA ALA A 125 -12.84 -2.72 -3.16
C ALA A 125 -12.00 -1.64 -2.49
N ALA A 126 -11.08 -1.02 -3.22
CA ALA A 126 -10.28 0.11 -2.75
C ALA A 126 -10.54 1.34 -3.62
N SER A 127 -10.51 2.54 -3.03
CA SER A 127 -10.64 3.80 -3.76
C SER A 127 -9.91 4.93 -3.06
N PHE A 128 -9.66 6.01 -3.80
CA PHE A 128 -9.31 7.31 -3.24
C PHE A 128 -10.50 8.26 -3.33
N GLU A 129 -10.94 8.77 -2.19
CA GLU A 129 -12.09 9.68 -2.09
C GLU A 129 -11.77 10.78 -1.08
N ASN A 130 -11.90 12.05 -1.48
CA ASN A 130 -11.73 13.21 -0.59
C ASN A 130 -10.41 13.18 0.22
N ALA A 131 -9.30 12.85 -0.43
CA ALA A 131 -7.97 12.70 0.19
C ALA A 131 -7.88 11.58 1.25
N VAL A 132 -8.73 10.57 1.15
CA VAL A 132 -8.71 9.36 1.97
C VAL A 132 -8.61 8.13 1.06
N HIS A 133 -7.74 7.20 1.43
CA HIS A 133 -7.73 5.86 0.84
C HIS A 133 -8.68 4.96 1.62
N ILE A 134 -9.69 4.40 0.95
CA ILE A 134 -10.80 3.68 1.59
C ILE A 134 -10.88 2.26 1.03
N LEU A 135 -10.86 1.28 1.92
CA LEU A 135 -11.14 -0.13 1.61
C LEU A 135 -12.54 -0.50 2.12
N ARG A 136 -13.30 -1.21 1.27
CA ARG A 136 -14.66 -1.66 1.52
C ARG A 136 -14.76 -3.18 1.33
N PRO A 137 -14.64 -3.96 2.40
CA PRO A 137 -14.76 -5.41 2.29
C PRO A 137 -16.19 -5.84 1.92
N LYS A 138 -16.29 -6.78 0.96
CA LYS A 138 -17.57 -7.23 0.41
C LYS A 138 -18.44 -7.87 1.49
N GLY A 139 -19.68 -7.39 1.60
CA GLY A 139 -20.67 -7.95 2.52
C GLY A 139 -20.41 -7.65 4.01
N MET A 140 -19.47 -6.76 4.33
CA MET A 140 -19.20 -6.34 5.70
C MET A 140 -19.49 -4.85 5.88
N PRO A 141 -20.17 -4.43 6.97
CA PRO A 141 -20.48 -3.03 7.23
C PRO A 141 -19.30 -2.33 7.93
N ILE A 142 -18.10 -2.45 7.35
CA ILE A 142 -16.87 -1.84 7.87
C ILE A 142 -16.13 -1.11 6.75
N THR A 143 -15.31 -0.14 7.13
CA THR A 143 -14.34 0.52 6.25
C THR A 143 -12.95 0.44 6.84
N VAL A 144 -11.94 0.37 5.98
CA VAL A 144 -10.54 0.53 6.39
C VAL A 144 -9.99 1.75 5.69
N GLU A 145 -9.70 2.79 6.45
CA GLU A 145 -9.38 4.10 5.92
C GLU A 145 -7.97 4.53 6.31
N ARG A 146 -7.31 5.24 5.40
CA ARG A 146 -6.02 5.87 5.63
C ARG A 146 -6.05 7.31 5.15
N GLU A 147 -5.63 8.21 6.02
CA GLU A 147 -5.61 9.65 5.79
C GLU A 147 -4.30 10.22 6.34
N LEU A 148 -3.73 11.21 5.66
CA LEU A 148 -2.55 11.94 6.15
C LEU A 148 -2.98 13.19 6.90
N GLN A 149 -2.62 13.29 8.18
CA GLN A 149 -2.89 14.45 9.03
C GLN A 149 -1.60 14.92 9.71
N ASN A 150 -1.18 16.15 9.42
CA ASN A 150 -0.01 16.77 10.05
C ASN A 150 1.27 15.91 10.01
N GLY A 151 1.50 15.19 8.90
CA GLY A 151 2.64 14.29 8.72
C GLY A 151 2.49 12.89 9.32
N TYR A 152 1.37 12.60 9.99
CA TYR A 152 1.03 11.27 10.48
C TYR A 152 0.06 10.57 9.53
N LEU A 153 0.11 9.24 9.51
CA LEU A 153 -0.90 8.42 8.87
C LEU A 153 -1.93 8.01 9.93
N ILE A 154 -3.18 8.42 9.74
CA ILE A 154 -4.30 7.99 10.56
C ILE A 154 -4.94 6.78 9.90
N TRP A 155 -4.89 5.64 10.58
CA TRP A 155 -5.46 4.38 10.11
C TRP A 155 -6.71 4.04 10.92
N ARG A 156 -7.85 3.97 10.25
CA ARG A 156 -9.15 3.62 10.87
C ARG A 156 -9.59 2.26 10.40
N TYR A 157 -9.84 1.36 11.32
CA TYR A 157 -10.57 0.12 11.09
C TYR A 157 -11.99 0.33 11.62
N GLY A 158 -12.81 1.02 10.85
CA GLY A 158 -14.08 1.59 11.30
C GLY A 158 -15.18 0.53 11.45
N PRO A 159 -16.00 0.59 12.51
CA PRO A 159 -16.01 1.57 13.60
C PRO A 159 -15.16 1.16 14.84
N ILE A 160 -14.28 0.17 14.69
CA ILE A 160 -13.68 -0.59 15.80
C ILE A 160 -12.50 0.15 16.44
N THR A 161 -11.50 0.56 15.63
CA THR A 161 -10.25 1.12 16.16
C THR A 161 -9.70 2.21 15.25
N THR A 162 -9.04 3.21 15.85
CA THR A 162 -8.27 4.24 15.15
C THR A 162 -6.85 4.28 15.70
N PHE A 163 -5.87 4.24 14.80
CA PHE A 163 -4.45 4.34 15.11
C PHE A 163 -3.83 5.59 14.48
N LYS A 164 -2.83 6.14 15.16
CA LYS A 164 -1.92 7.14 14.61
C LYS A 164 -0.56 6.50 14.38
N LEU A 165 -0.03 6.72 13.19
CA LEU A 165 1.26 6.19 12.79
C LEU A 165 2.24 7.29 12.41
N GLU A 166 3.48 7.13 12.82
CA GLU A 166 4.61 7.94 12.36
C GLU A 166 5.30 7.29 11.17
N LYS A 167 5.90 8.11 10.30
CA LYS A 167 6.73 7.63 9.20
C LYS A 167 8.14 7.36 9.73
N LEU A 168 8.63 6.14 9.56
CA LEU A 168 9.98 5.74 10.01
C LEU A 168 11.06 6.06 8.98
N ALA A 169 10.72 5.93 7.69
CA ALA A 169 11.63 6.15 6.59
C ALA A 169 10.86 6.43 5.29
N GLU A 170 11.47 7.23 4.42
CA GLU A 170 11.01 7.37 3.04
C GLU A 170 11.15 6.02 2.29
N PRO A 171 10.25 5.73 1.34
CA PRO A 171 10.35 4.54 0.51
C PRO A 171 11.72 4.52 -0.17
N ARG A 172 12.49 3.45 0.04
CA ARG A 172 13.73 3.22 -0.72
C ARG A 172 13.31 2.98 -2.17
N LYS A 173 13.64 3.94 -3.03
CA LYS A 173 13.63 3.77 -4.49
C LYS A 173 14.59 2.66 -4.88
#